data_AF-A0A943L1W5-F1
#
_entry.id   AF-A0A943L1W5-F1
#
_cell.length_a   1.000
_cell.length_b   1.000
_cell.length_c   1.000
_cell.angle_alpha   90.00
_cell.angle_beta   90.00
_cell.angle_gamma   90.00
#
_symmetry.space_group_name_H-M   'P 1'
#
loop_
_entity.id
_entity.type
_entity.pdbx_description
1 polymer ?
#
loop_
_entity_poly.entity_id
_entity_poly.type
_entity_poly.pdbx_seq_one_letter_code
_entity_poly.pdbx_strand_id
1 'polypeptide(L)'
;MAKIELNDLIAILKSDVLKNNSCIEMNFSIKDDTEYRNCWIGKMPDDNKFGKEVYWFGLVEDGSQGYEYNTLDDLITAKVFNGKSLSEIFNKIIWSTLDGSSFEERLSYYINE
;
A
#
# COMPACT_ATOMS: atom_id res chain seq x y z
N MET A 1 -10.57 13.50 -5.66
CA MET A 1 -9.85 12.20 -5.69
C MET A 1 -8.54 12.43 -6.40
N ALA A 2 -7.49 12.65 -5.61
CA ALA A 2 -6.13 12.77 -6.08
C ALA A 2 -5.78 11.52 -6.90
N LYS A 3 -5.41 11.77 -8.15
CA LYS A 3 -4.83 10.75 -9.01
C LYS A 3 -3.33 10.83 -8.79
N ILE A 4 -2.78 9.85 -8.08
CA ILE A 4 -1.34 9.67 -7.99
C ILE A 4 -0.88 8.72 -9.08
N GLU A 5 0.40 8.80 -9.43
CA GLU A 5 1.08 7.87 -10.33
C GLU A 5 1.77 6.76 -9.51
N LEU A 6 2.14 5.65 -10.17
CA LEU A 6 2.79 4.52 -9.47
C LEU A 6 4.09 4.96 -8.78
N ASN A 7 4.79 5.94 -9.35
CA ASN A 7 6.01 6.49 -8.77
C ASN A 7 5.76 7.23 -7.45
N ASP A 8 4.60 7.86 -7.27
CA ASP A 8 4.23 8.50 -6.02
C ASP A 8 4.00 7.46 -4.93
N LEU A 9 3.29 6.37 -5.26
CA LEU A 9 3.15 5.23 -4.34
C LEU A 9 4.52 4.65 -3.95
N ILE A 10 5.40 4.47 -4.94
CA ILE A 10 6.77 3.99 -4.69
C ILE A 10 7.52 4.94 -3.76
N ALA A 11 7.36 6.25 -3.93
CA ALA A 11 7.99 7.25 -3.07
C ALA A 11 7.49 7.13 -1.63
N ILE A 12 6.16 7.06 -1.43
CA ILE A 12 5.54 6.87 -0.12
C ILE A 12 6.11 5.61 0.56
N LEU A 13 6.06 4.46 -0.11
CA LEU A 13 6.51 3.17 0.42
C LEU A 13 8.05 3.04 0.55
N LYS A 14 8.83 3.97 0.01
CA LYS A 14 10.28 4.03 0.25
C LYS A 14 10.65 4.76 1.54
N SER A 15 9.70 5.43 2.18
CA SER A 15 9.97 6.14 3.44
C SER A 15 10.51 5.17 4.51
N ASP A 16 11.43 5.68 5.32
CA ASP A 16 12.08 4.93 6.39
C ASP A 16 11.15 4.79 7.59
N VAL A 17 10.52 3.61 7.70
CA VAL A 17 9.61 3.26 8.80
C VAL A 17 10.36 2.81 10.05
N LEU A 18 11.64 2.46 9.94
CA LEU A 18 12.46 1.94 11.03
C LEU A 18 12.94 3.06 11.95
N LYS A 19 13.25 4.24 11.39
CA LYS A 19 13.78 5.39 12.14
C LYS A 19 12.92 5.79 13.34
N ASN A 20 11.59 5.75 13.21
CA ASN A 20 10.64 6.15 14.24
C ASN A 20 9.70 5.02 14.68
N ASN A 21 9.98 3.77 14.28
CA ASN A 21 9.09 2.63 14.48
C ASN A 21 7.64 2.94 14.05
N SER A 22 7.50 3.55 12.87
CA SER A 22 6.23 3.99 12.31
C SER A 22 5.62 2.95 11.38
N CYS A 23 4.36 3.13 11.00
CA CYS A 23 3.70 2.34 9.97
C CYS A 23 3.19 3.28 8.87
N ILE A 24 3.19 2.79 7.63
CA ILE A 24 2.51 3.43 6.51
C ILE A 24 1.35 2.52 6.13
N GLU A 25 0.14 3.07 6.14
CA GLU A 25 -1.07 2.33 5.80
C GLU A 25 -1.94 3.13 4.85
N MET A 26 -2.30 2.53 3.72
CA MET A 26 -3.18 3.13 2.73
C MET A 26 -4.38 2.22 2.48
N ASN A 27 -5.57 2.82 2.54
CA ASN A 27 -6.80 2.15 2.14
C ASN A 27 -7.13 2.49 0.68
N PHE A 28 -7.58 1.50 -0.06
CA PHE A 28 -8.03 1.68 -1.43
C PHE A 28 -9.13 0.70 -1.83
N SER A 29 -9.78 1.01 -2.94
CA SER A 29 -10.67 0.11 -3.65
C SER A 29 -10.31 0.05 -5.13
N ILE A 30 -10.77 -0.98 -5.83
CA ILE A 30 -10.63 -1.09 -7.28
C ILE A 30 -11.95 -0.69 -7.94
N LYS A 31 -11.86 0.23 -8.89
CA LYS A 31 -13.02 0.72 -9.65
C LYS A 31 -13.73 -0.45 -10.36
N ASP A 32 -15.06 -0.48 -10.22
CA ASP A 32 -15.96 -1.47 -10.81
C ASP A 32 -15.67 -2.93 -10.37
N ASP A 33 -15.05 -3.11 -9.19
CA ASP A 33 -14.74 -4.41 -8.60
C ASP A 33 -15.50 -4.61 -7.27
N THR A 34 -16.19 -5.74 -7.11
CA THR A 34 -16.98 -6.04 -5.91
C THR A 34 -16.21 -6.79 -4.83
N GLU A 35 -15.10 -7.45 -5.19
CA GLU A 35 -14.25 -8.20 -4.28
C GLU A 35 -13.31 -7.24 -3.54
N TYR A 36 -12.62 -6.39 -4.30
CA TYR A 36 -11.57 -5.50 -3.80
C TYR A 36 -12.10 -4.11 -3.44
N ARG A 37 -13.09 -4.08 -2.56
CA ARG A 37 -13.81 -2.84 -2.14
C ARG A 37 -13.18 -2.13 -0.95
N ASN A 38 -12.33 -2.80 -0.18
CA ASN A 38 -11.77 -2.32 1.08
C ASN A 38 -10.38 -2.95 1.31
N CYS A 39 -9.45 -2.63 0.44
CA CYS A 39 -8.09 -3.18 0.45
C CYS A 39 -7.14 -2.26 1.22
N TRP A 40 -6.09 -2.87 1.74
CA TRP A 40 -5.02 -2.19 2.45
C TRP A 40 -3.68 -2.57 1.84
N ILE A 41 -2.80 -1.58 1.76
CA ILE A 41 -1.39 -1.74 1.37
C ILE A 41 -0.56 -0.91 2.33
N GLY A 42 0.60 -1.43 2.72
CA GLY A 42 1.42 -0.72 3.68
C GLY A 42 2.85 -1.23 3.79
N LYS A 43 3.54 -0.60 4.74
CA LYS A 43 4.91 -0.92 5.14
C LYS A 43 5.07 -0.69 6.63
N MET A 44 5.69 -1.64 7.32
CA MET A 44 5.94 -1.53 8.77
C MET A 44 7.25 -2.25 9.15
N PRO A 45 7.83 -1.97 10.33
CA PRO A 45 8.86 -2.79 10.93
C PRO A 45 8.42 -4.26 11.03
N ASP A 46 9.34 -5.19 10.76
CA ASP A 46 9.10 -6.63 10.95
C ASP A 46 9.27 -6.96 12.44
N ASP A 47 8.15 -7.20 13.13
CA ASP A 47 8.11 -7.56 14.55
C ASP A 47 8.93 -8.81 14.88
N ASN A 48 9.16 -9.70 13.90
CA ASN A 48 9.93 -10.92 14.08
C ASN A 48 11.42 -10.74 13.75
N LYS A 49 11.81 -9.63 13.10
CA LYS A 49 13.18 -9.36 12.67
C LYS A 49 13.57 -7.91 12.93
N PHE A 50 14.22 -7.68 14.07
CA PHE A 50 14.71 -6.36 14.46
C PHE A 50 15.56 -5.71 13.34
N GLY A 51 15.22 -4.46 13.00
CA GLY A 51 15.90 -3.69 11.95
C GLY A 51 15.55 -4.12 10.53
N LYS A 52 14.51 -4.93 10.34
CA LYS A 52 13.91 -5.21 9.03
C LYS A 52 12.51 -4.60 8.96
N GLU A 53 12.07 -4.41 7.74
CA GLU A 53 10.77 -3.88 7.37
C GLU A 53 10.09 -4.87 6.43
N VAL A 54 8.77 -4.87 6.45
CA VAL A 54 7.92 -5.72 5.62
C VAL A 54 6.95 -4.84 4.85
N TYR A 55 6.73 -5.20 3.59
CA TYR A 55 5.69 -4.65 2.74
C TYR A 55 4.49 -5.60 2.76
N TRP A 56 3.27 -5.09 2.75
CA TRP A 56 2.12 -5.96 2.92
C TRP A 56 0.87 -5.51 2.18
N PHE A 57 -0.01 -6.48 1.95
CA PHE A 57 -1.39 -6.31 1.49
C PHE A 57 -2.37 -6.96 2.46
N GLY A 58 -3.53 -6.33 2.64
CA GLY A 58 -4.73 -6.95 3.20
C GLY A 58 -5.89 -6.70 2.25
N LEU A 59 -6.24 -7.68 1.41
CA LEU A 59 -7.12 -7.43 0.26
C LEU A 59 -8.62 -7.61 0.56
N VAL A 60 -8.95 -8.36 1.60
CA VAL A 60 -10.34 -8.66 1.98
C VAL A 60 -10.53 -8.53 3.50
N GLU A 61 -11.76 -8.21 3.92
CA GLU A 61 -12.09 -7.89 5.32
C GLU A 61 -11.93 -9.07 6.28
N ASP A 62 -12.05 -10.31 5.79
CA ASP A 62 -11.91 -11.52 6.61
C ASP A 62 -10.44 -11.93 6.85
N GLY A 63 -9.48 -11.18 6.26
CA GLY A 63 -8.05 -11.43 6.41
C GLY A 63 -7.52 -12.64 5.65
N SER A 64 -8.34 -13.37 4.89
CA SER A 64 -7.92 -14.57 4.14
C SER A 64 -6.93 -14.26 3.01
N GLN A 65 -6.92 -13.02 2.52
CA GLN A 65 -5.98 -12.53 1.50
C GLN A 65 -5.02 -11.48 2.07
N GLY A 66 -4.27 -11.88 3.12
CA GLY A 66 -3.13 -11.15 3.65
C GLY A 66 -1.82 -11.65 3.03
N TYR A 67 -0.96 -10.74 2.58
CA TYR A 67 0.32 -11.06 1.96
C TYR A 67 1.44 -10.17 2.49
N GLU A 68 2.62 -10.73 2.67
CA GLU A 68 3.82 -10.03 3.12
C GLU A 68 4.98 -10.25 2.14
N TYR A 69 5.80 -9.21 1.96
CA TYR A 69 6.90 -9.18 0.99
C TYR A 69 8.13 -8.51 1.61
N ASN A 70 9.30 -9.00 1.22
CA ASN A 70 10.58 -8.45 1.68
C ASN A 70 11.04 -7.24 0.85
N THR A 71 10.53 -7.08 -0.37
CA THR A 71 10.92 -6.00 -1.27
C THR A 71 9.69 -5.31 -1.86
N LEU A 72 9.85 -4.03 -2.18
CA LEU A 72 8.81 -3.24 -2.85
C LEU A 72 8.52 -3.76 -4.26
N ASP A 73 9.51 -4.31 -4.95
CA ASP A 73 9.33 -4.88 -6.30
C ASP A 73 8.43 -6.12 -6.26
N ASP A 74 8.64 -7.00 -5.26
CA ASP A 74 7.77 -8.16 -5.05
C ASP A 74 6.32 -7.71 -4.79
N LEU A 75 6.11 -6.71 -3.93
CA LEU A 75 4.78 -6.15 -3.65
C LEU A 75 4.10 -5.63 -4.93
N ILE A 76 4.82 -4.87 -5.75
CA ILE A 76 4.27 -4.23 -6.95
C ILE A 76 3.94 -5.24 -8.05
N THR A 77 4.75 -6.30 -8.17
CA THR A 77 4.66 -7.29 -9.25
C THR A 77 3.86 -8.54 -8.88
N ALA A 78 3.56 -8.75 -7.60
CA ALA A 78 2.78 -9.89 -7.12
C ALA A 78 1.37 -9.94 -7.73
N LYS A 79 0.99 -11.10 -8.28
CA LYS A 79 -0.26 -11.32 -9.01
C LYS A 79 -1.45 -11.66 -8.11
N VAL A 80 -1.72 -10.82 -7.12
CA VAL A 80 -2.71 -11.08 -6.07
C VAL A 80 -4.12 -10.54 -6.37
N PHE A 81 -4.27 -9.73 -7.43
CA PHE A 81 -5.57 -9.16 -7.84
C PHE A 81 -6.16 -9.98 -8.98
N ASN A 82 -6.76 -11.13 -8.67
CA ASN A 82 -7.31 -12.05 -9.67
C ASN A 82 -6.31 -12.37 -10.80
N GLY A 83 -5.05 -12.65 -10.44
CA GLY A 83 -3.96 -12.98 -11.35
C GLY A 83 -3.23 -11.77 -11.98
N LYS A 84 -3.55 -10.54 -11.55
CA LYS A 84 -2.89 -9.31 -11.97
C LYS A 84 -2.08 -8.68 -10.85
N SER A 85 -1.04 -7.94 -11.22
CA SER A 85 -0.22 -7.17 -10.30
C SER A 85 -0.79 -5.79 -9.97
N LEU A 86 -0.27 -5.15 -8.93
CA LEU A 86 -0.62 -3.78 -8.57
C LEU A 86 -0.34 -2.82 -9.73
N SER A 87 0.81 -2.97 -10.40
CA SER A 87 1.18 -2.15 -11.56
C SER A 87 0.21 -2.29 -12.74
N GLU A 88 -0.35 -3.49 -12.96
CA GLU A 88 -1.33 -3.74 -14.02
C GLU A 88 -2.71 -3.12 -13.74
N ILE A 89 -3.08 -2.97 -12.47
CA ILE A 89 -4.39 -2.43 -12.05
C ILE A 89 -4.34 -0.99 -11.56
N PHE A 90 -3.16 -0.38 -11.48
CA PHE A 90 -2.93 0.87 -10.76
C PHE A 90 -3.87 2.01 -11.20
N ASN A 91 -4.15 2.11 -12.50
CA ASN A 91 -5.05 3.12 -13.07
C ASN A 91 -6.53 2.96 -12.69
N LYS A 92 -6.89 1.84 -12.05
CA LYS A 92 -8.24 1.56 -11.52
C LYS A 92 -8.34 1.77 -10.01
N ILE A 93 -7.23 2.04 -9.34
CA ILE A 93 -7.21 2.20 -7.89
C ILE A 93 -7.88 3.53 -7.52
N ILE A 94 -8.73 3.46 -6.50
CA ILE A 94 -9.35 4.60 -5.84
C ILE A 94 -8.83 4.63 -4.41
N TRP A 95 -7.97 5.62 -4.12
CA TRP A 95 -7.36 5.81 -2.80
C TRP A 95 -8.33 6.50 -1.84
N SER A 96 -8.48 5.95 -0.63
CA SER A 96 -9.39 6.46 0.39
C SER A 96 -8.65 7.21 1.50
N THR A 97 -7.69 6.54 2.16
CA THR A 97 -6.97 7.07 3.32
C THR A 97 -5.49 6.75 3.24
N LEU A 98 -4.68 7.58 3.91
CA LEU A 98 -3.25 7.37 4.15
C LEU A 98 -2.97 7.74 5.61
N ASP A 99 -2.38 6.83 6.37
CA ASP A 99 -2.10 6.95 7.82
C ASP A 99 -3.34 7.41 8.64
N GLY A 100 -4.49 6.81 8.35
CA GLY A 100 -5.75 7.14 9.05
C GLY A 100 -6.34 8.52 8.73
N SER A 101 -5.74 9.26 7.79
CA SER A 101 -6.19 10.58 7.35
C SER A 101 -6.69 10.55 5.91
N SER A 102 -7.31 11.65 5.46
CA SER A 102 -7.57 11.89 4.04
C SER A 102 -6.30 11.65 3.22
N PHE A 103 -6.42 10.83 2.17
CA PHE A 103 -5.27 10.53 1.31
C PHE A 103 -4.65 11.81 0.74
N GLU A 104 -5.47 12.75 0.27
CA GLU A 104 -5.02 14.00 -0.36
C GLU A 104 -4.27 14.90 0.62
N GLU A 105 -4.74 15.00 1.86
CA GLU A 105 -4.10 15.82 2.91
C GLU A 105 -2.74 15.23 3.29
N ARG A 106 -2.70 13.92 3.47
CA ARG A 106 -1.51 13.24 3.97
C ARG A 106 -0.43 13.05 2.91
N LEU A 107 -0.81 12.97 1.63
CA LEU A 107 0.11 12.79 0.50
C LEU A 107 1.25 13.82 0.51
N SER A 108 0.93 15.07 0.81
CA SER A 108 1.90 16.18 0.84
C SER A 108 3.10 15.97 1.78
N TYR A 109 2.96 15.13 2.81
CA TYR A 109 4.04 14.80 3.76
C TYR A 109 5.07 13.83 3.19
N TYR A 110 4.72 13.12 2.12
CA TYR A 110 5.56 12.07 1.53
C TYR A 110 6.20 12.48 0.20
N ILE A 111 5.53 13.34 -0.58
CA ILE A 111 5.96 13.67 -1.94
C ILE A 111 6.48 15.10 -2.11
N ASN A 112 6.40 15.95 -1.09
CA ASN A 112 6.99 17.30 -1.13
C ASN A 112 8.32 17.32 -0.37
N GLU A 113 9.40 16.93 -1.06
CA GLU A 113 10.77 17.41 -0.80
C GLU A 113 11.32 18.10 -2.06
#